data_AF-A0A7W9CBL9-F1
#
_entry.id   AF-A0A7W9CBL9-F1
#
_cell.length_a   1.000
_cell.length_b   1.000
_cell.length_c   1.000
_cell.angle_alpha   90.00
_cell.angle_beta   90.00
_cell.angle_gamma   90.00
#
_symmetry.space_group_name_H-M   'P 1'
#
loop_
_entity.id
_entity.type
_entity.pdbx_description
1 polymer ?
#
loop_
_entity_poly.entity_id
_entity_poly.type
_entity_poly.pdbx_seq_one_letter_code
_entity_poly.pdbx_strand_id
1 'polypeptide(L)'
;MVCADTAGRFPRFYEATAGFSYIRLHGAEELYSSGYTAEQLDEWARAIDAMAVGAEGRAPRDVYVYFDNDARGHAPHDAESLRRRCAYASGQPV
;
A
#
# COMPACT_ATOMS: atom_id res chain seq x y z
N MET A 1 10.60 5.28 -2.10
CA MET A 1 10.65 3.97 -1.42
C MET A 1 9.82 2.99 -2.22
N VAL A 2 10.30 1.77 -2.45
CA VAL A 2 9.53 0.72 -3.15
C VAL A 2 9.27 -0.41 -2.15
N CYS A 3 7.99 -0.70 -1.88
CA CYS A 3 7.60 -1.83 -1.03
C CYS A 3 6.71 -2.79 -1.82
N ALA A 4 7.08 -4.06 -1.85
CA ALA A 4 6.29 -5.12 -2.46
C ALA A 4 5.90 -6.13 -1.38
N ASP A 5 4.60 -6.33 -1.18
CA ASP A 5 4.11 -7.36 -0.27
C ASP A 5 4.09 -8.70 -0.98
N THR A 6 5.02 -9.59 -0.65
CA THR A 6 5.24 -10.84 -1.38
C THR A 6 4.81 -12.08 -0.58
N ALA A 7 3.79 -11.95 0.29
CA ALA A 7 3.36 -13.01 1.20
C ALA A 7 4.53 -13.60 2.03
N GLY A 8 5.45 -12.75 2.47
CA GLY A 8 6.63 -13.14 3.25
C GLY A 8 7.79 -13.77 2.44
N ARG A 9 7.71 -13.82 1.11
CA ARG A 9 8.72 -14.46 0.26
C ARG A 9 10.02 -13.66 0.12
N PHE A 10 9.97 -12.34 0.28
CA PHE A 10 11.14 -11.46 0.17
C PHE A 10 11.16 -10.38 1.27
N PRO A 11 12.36 -9.91 1.67
CA PRO A 11 12.51 -8.86 2.68
C PRO A 11 11.87 -7.53 2.24
N ARG A 12 11.17 -6.87 3.18
CA ARG A 12 10.59 -5.54 3.00
C ARG A 12 11.60 -4.48 3.46
N PHE A 13 11.98 -3.58 2.57
CA PHE A 13 12.88 -2.46 2.88
C PHE A 13 12.11 -1.15 2.90
N TYR A 14 12.30 -0.35 3.95
CA TYR A 14 11.63 0.95 4.13
C TYR A 14 12.53 2.14 3.76
N GLU A 15 13.51 1.94 2.87
CA GLU A 15 14.46 3.00 2.52
C GLU A 15 13.88 3.96 1.45
N ALA A 16 13.87 5.26 1.78
CA ALA A 16 13.39 6.30 0.89
C ALA A 16 14.46 6.74 -0.11
N THR A 17 14.45 6.12 -1.28
CA THR A 17 15.35 6.45 -2.41
C THR A 17 14.83 7.59 -3.32
N ALA A 18 13.62 8.10 -3.06
CA ALA A 18 12.96 9.12 -3.89
C ALA A 18 12.07 10.03 -3.04
N GLY A 19 11.62 11.14 -3.64
CA GLY A 19 10.65 12.07 -3.05
C GLY A 19 9.23 11.53 -2.92
N PHE A 20 8.98 10.27 -3.29
CA PHE A 20 7.68 9.59 -3.19
C PHE A 20 7.84 8.12 -2.73
N SER A 21 6.74 7.51 -2.32
CA SER A 21 6.62 6.08 -1.99
C SER A 21 5.76 5.36 -3.04
N TYR A 22 6.13 4.13 -3.36
CA TYR A 22 5.45 3.28 -4.32
C TYR A 22 5.27 1.87 -3.72
N ILE A 23 4.03 1.40 -3.65
CA ILE A 23 3.65 0.15 -2.97
C ILE A 23 2.92 -0.75 -3.97
N ARG A 24 3.30 -2.03 -4.03
CA ARG A 24 2.55 -3.08 -4.75
C ARG A 24 2.07 -4.15 -3.77
N LEU A 25 0.76 -4.39 -3.80
CA LEU A 25 0.06 -5.32 -2.91
C LEU A 25 -0.39 -6.54 -3.73
N HIS A 26 0.34 -7.64 -3.57
CA HIS A 26 0.20 -8.86 -4.36
C HIS A 26 -0.74 -9.90 -3.75
N GLY A 27 -1.37 -9.61 -2.60
CA GLY A 27 -2.15 -10.57 -1.83
C GLY A 27 -1.38 -11.05 -0.59
N ALA A 28 -2.09 -11.16 0.53
CA ALA A 28 -1.49 -11.36 1.85
C ALA A 28 -1.06 -12.81 2.14
N GLU A 29 -1.81 -13.80 1.64
CA GLU A 29 -1.63 -15.22 1.96
C GLU A 29 -1.22 -16.06 0.73
N GLU A 30 -1.82 -15.78 -0.42
CA GLU A 30 -1.43 -16.35 -1.70
C GLU A 30 -1.15 -15.23 -2.71
N LEU A 31 0.04 -15.30 -3.32
CA LEU A 31 0.43 -14.39 -4.39
C LEU A 31 -0.61 -14.44 -5.53
N TYR A 32 -1.20 -13.28 -5.80
CA TYR A 32 -2.17 -12.97 -6.84
C TYR A 32 -3.59 -13.49 -6.65
N SER A 33 -3.90 -14.28 -5.61
CA SER A 33 -5.22 -14.91 -5.42
C SER A 33 -5.94 -14.59 -4.13
N SER A 34 -5.25 -14.12 -3.08
CA SER A 34 -5.90 -13.73 -1.84
C SER A 34 -6.24 -12.24 -1.82
N GLY A 35 -7.47 -11.92 -1.44
CA GLY A 35 -7.83 -10.57 -0.96
C GLY A 35 -7.15 -10.25 0.38
N TYR A 36 -7.29 -9.01 0.82
CA TYR A 36 -6.83 -8.57 2.14
C TYR A 36 -7.99 -8.58 3.15
N THR A 37 -7.74 -8.99 4.39
CA THR A 37 -8.71 -8.82 5.48
C THR A 37 -8.83 -7.35 5.88
N ALA A 38 -9.90 -7.00 6.60
CA ALA A 38 -10.09 -5.65 7.11
C ALA A 38 -8.91 -5.19 7.99
N GLU A 39 -8.40 -6.07 8.84
CA GLU A 39 -7.29 -5.81 9.75
C GLU A 39 -5.99 -5.57 8.98
N GLN A 40 -5.74 -6.37 7.93
CA GLN A 40 -4.56 -6.19 7.07
C GLN A 40 -4.62 -4.87 6.31
N LEU A 41 -5.81 -4.48 5.83
CA LEU A 41 -6.00 -3.17 5.18
C LEU A 41 -5.83 -2.01 6.17
N ASP A 42 -6.24 -2.17 7.44
CA ASP A 42 -6.02 -1.15 8.48
C ASP A 42 -4.53 -0.98 8.81
N GLU A 43 -3.77 -2.07 8.84
CA GLU A 43 -2.32 -2.02 9.00
C GLU A 43 -1.64 -1.29 7.83
N TRP A 44 -2.06 -1.58 6.60
CA TRP A 44 -1.57 -0.88 5.43
C TRP A 44 -1.92 0.61 5.45
N ALA A 45 -3.16 0.97 5.83
CA ALA A 45 -3.57 2.36 5.95
C ALA A 45 -2.68 3.12 6.95
N ARG A 46 -2.43 2.55 8.14
CA ARG A 46 -1.52 3.14 9.14
C ARG A 46 -0.10 3.33 8.60
N ALA A 47 0.40 2.34 7.87
CA ALA A 47 1.73 2.42 7.26
C ALA A 47 1.78 3.51 6.18
N ILE A 48 0.76 3.61 5.33
CA ILE A 48 0.64 4.61 4.25
C ILE A 48 0.58 6.02 4.84
N ASP A 49 -0.23 6.25 5.87
CA ASP A 49 -0.33 7.56 6.51
C ASP A 49 1.01 7.96 7.15
N ALA A 50 1.71 7.03 7.80
CA ALA A 50 3.05 7.29 8.34
C ALA A 50 4.08 7.60 7.24
N MET A 51 4.01 6.91 6.10
CA MET A 51 4.86 7.19 4.94
C MET A 51 4.59 8.58 4.35
N ALA A 52 3.32 8.96 4.25
CA ALA A 52 2.88 10.23 3.67
C ALA A 52 3.33 11.42 4.51
N VAL A 53 3.23 11.32 5.84
CA VAL A 53 3.75 12.33 6.77
C VAL A 53 5.27 12.45 6.66
N GLY A 54 5.97 11.33 6.48
CA GLY A 54 7.44 11.29 6.45
C GLY A 54 8.07 11.33 7.85
N ALA A 55 9.38 11.13 7.91
CA ALA A 55 10.14 11.20 9.17
C ALA A 55 10.44 12.66 9.57
N GLU A 56 10.71 12.91 10.85
CA GLU A 56 11.10 14.23 11.35
C GLU A 56 12.21 14.87 10.48
N GLY A 57 11.99 16.12 10.07
CA GLY A 57 12.89 16.87 9.20
C GLY A 57 12.79 16.52 7.70
N ARG A 58 11.86 15.64 7.29
CA ARG A 58 11.55 15.38 5.86
C ARG A 58 10.17 15.92 5.51
N ALA A 59 10.05 16.48 4.31
CA ALA A 59 8.75 16.91 3.80
C ALA A 59 7.79 15.73 3.62
N PRO A 60 6.47 15.97 3.71
CA PRO A 60 5.46 15.02 3.26
C PRO A 60 5.72 14.55 1.83
N ARG A 61 5.29 13.33 1.51
CA ARG A 61 5.52 12.71 0.19
C ARG A 61 4.27 12.03 -0.33
N ASP A 62 4.15 11.98 -1.65
CA ASP A 62 3.11 11.19 -2.30
C ASP A 62 3.35 9.69 -2.07
N VAL A 63 2.26 8.95 -1.87
CA VAL A 63 2.27 7.49 -1.74
C VAL A 63 1.35 6.90 -2.79
N TYR A 64 1.94 6.16 -3.73
CA TYR A 64 1.22 5.47 -4.79
C TYR A 64 1.08 4.00 -4.42
N VAL A 65 -0.15 3.47 -4.44
CA VAL A 65 -0.46 2.07 -4.07
C VAL A 65 -1.17 1.39 -5.23
N TYR A 66 -0.65 0.23 -5.64
CA TYR A 66 -1.21 -0.59 -6.71
C TYR A 66 -1.52 -1.98 -6.18
N PHE A 67 -2.75 -2.43 -6.40
CA PHE A 67 -3.17 -3.81 -6.16
C PHE A 67 -3.06 -4.59 -7.46
N ASP A 68 -2.44 -5.76 -7.41
CA ASP A 68 -2.39 -6.71 -8.53
C ASP A 68 -2.78 -8.12 -8.09
N ASN A 69 -3.46 -8.25 -6.95
CA ASN A 69 -4.22 -9.43 -6.54
C ASN A 69 -5.58 -9.52 -7.28
N ASP A 70 -5.54 -9.47 -8.60
CA ASP A 70 -6.73 -9.37 -9.44
C ASP A 70 -7.46 -10.69 -9.68
N ALA A 71 -6.88 -11.83 -9.29
CA ALA A 71 -7.61 -13.09 -9.41
C ALA A 71 -8.89 -13.01 -8.57
N ARG A 72 -10.01 -13.43 -9.17
CA ARG A 72 -11.37 -13.34 -8.59
C ARG A 72 -11.87 -11.91 -8.32
N GLY A 73 -11.19 -10.88 -8.82
CA GLY A 73 -11.64 -9.49 -8.73
C GLY A 73 -11.36 -8.81 -7.38
N HIS A 74 -10.42 -9.31 -6.57
CA HIS A 74 -10.12 -8.73 -5.26
C HIS A 74 -9.51 -7.31 -5.36
N ALA A 75 -8.58 -7.09 -6.28
CA ALA A 75 -7.87 -5.81 -6.44
C ALA A 75 -8.75 -4.54 -6.38
N PRO A 76 -9.85 -4.37 -7.15
CA PRO A 76 -10.68 -3.18 -7.06
C PRO A 76 -11.43 -3.05 -5.72
N HIS A 77 -11.86 -4.15 -5.13
CA HIS A 77 -12.55 -4.15 -3.84
C HIS A 77 -11.62 -3.78 -2.69
N ASP A 78 -10.39 -4.31 -2.72
CA ASP A 78 -9.36 -4.02 -1.73
C ASP A 78 -8.86 -2.58 -1.88
N ALA A 79 -8.70 -2.08 -3.12
CA ALA A 79 -8.31 -0.70 -3.39
C ALA A 79 -9.32 0.32 -2.84
N GLU A 80 -10.62 0.13 -3.10
CA GLU A 80 -11.65 1.02 -2.55
C GLU A 80 -11.75 0.89 -1.03
N SER A 81 -11.57 -0.32 -0.49
CA SER A 81 -11.58 -0.56 0.96
C SER A 81 -10.40 0.13 1.66
N LEU A 82 -9.21 0.07 1.08
CA LEU A 82 -8.01 0.75 1.58
C LEU A 82 -8.17 2.26 1.49
N ARG A 83 -8.66 2.78 0.36
CA ARG A 83 -8.89 4.22 0.15
C ARG A 83 -9.78 4.85 1.22
N ARG A 84 -10.79 4.11 1.69
CA ARG A 84 -11.70 4.57 2.77
C ARG A 84 -11.04 4.60 4.16
N ARG A 85 -9.94 3.88 4.35
CA ARG A 85 -9.23 3.76 5.63
C ARG A 85 -8.09 4.76 5.79
N CYS A 86 -7.45 5.17 4.69
CA CYS A 86 -6.38 6.17 4.72
C CYS A 86 -6.91 7.54 5.13
N ALA A 87 -6.20 8.23 6.03
CA ALA A 87 -6.53 9.59 6.43
C ALA A 87 -6.26 10.61 5.30
N TYR A 88 -5.31 10.31 4.41
CA TYR A 88 -4.94 11.16 3.28
C TYR A 88 -5.30 10.49 1.94
N ALA A 89 -6.54 10.67 1.50
CA ALA A 89 -6.95 10.32 0.15
C ALA A 89 -7.01 11.59 -0.73
N SER A 90 -5.86 12.04 -1.24
CA SER A 90 -5.81 13.19 -2.15
C SER A 90 -5.46 12.77 -3.59
N GLY A 91 -6.34 13.10 -4.53
CA GLY A 91 -5.94 13.61 -5.84
C GLY A 91 -5.86 12.63 -7.02
N GLN A 92 -7.03 12.31 -7.59
CA GLN A 92 -7.36 11.89 -8.97
C GLN A 92 -6.66 10.69 -9.64
N PRO A 93 -7.43 9.83 -10.36
CA PRO A 93 -6.87 8.78 -11.19
C PRO A 93 -6.21 9.40 -12.45
N VAL A 94 -5.09 8.80 -12.87
CA VAL A 94 -4.52 8.98 -14.22
C VAL A 94 -5.47 8.47 -15.30
#